data_AF-A0A927YX08-F1
#
_entry.id   AF-A0A927YX08-F1
#
_cell.length_a   1.000
_cell.length_b   1.000
_cell.length_c   1.000
_cell.angle_alpha   90.00
_cell.angle_beta   90.00
_cell.angle_gamma   90.00
#
_symmetry.space_group_name_H-M   'P 1'
#
loop_
_entity.id
_entity.type
_entity.pdbx_description
1 polymer ?
#
loop_
_entity_poly.entity_id
_entity_poly.type
_entity_poly.pdbx_seq_one_letter_code
_entity_poly.pdbx_strand_id
1 'polypeptide(L)'
;MNKGSSNSLLICISVLFVSFYIGATSTSEDMSMEDILNYGAVEYVAESNLDGIYATLTAEESNIIQAEQTVVSTMETVAEAYYKESQGNIQDSEEGQVNIEDGDDSAFASMAIAKVSSYVNITETASKDGTVVGKLYNGSFATVVSEENNWTKIRSGVVTGYVPSSSLITGEEVKNTYKNYITYMAEATVNSLNIRSEKSTSASKIATINKGTKLEVIDKSDPKWVQVSFLNKKGYISTDYVKIELSYKYAISVKEEGELQKAAAAAKLTQAATSLTTTYGSKTTINSADMRLLVCLVFCESGSEPYAGKLAVANVVLNRYHSSKYPNTIKAVIYQSGQFSPTWNGMLNKRLATYDSGGFTSKNHLESIQAVKDALDGKNNIGSRLYFNGYNYEKNRGHKNAVRISNHLFW
;
A
#
# COMPACT_ATOMS: atom_id res chain seq x y z
N MET A 1 23.36 10.20 -47.14
CA MET A 1 23.22 11.50 -46.44
C MET A 1 21.82 11.55 -45.84
N ASN A 2 21.77 11.63 -44.52
CA ASN A 2 20.59 11.47 -43.68
C ASN A 2 19.70 12.72 -43.75
N LYS A 3 18.49 12.62 -44.30
CA LYS A 3 17.43 13.65 -44.23
C LYS A 3 16.15 13.14 -43.56
N GLY A 4 16.22 12.02 -42.83
CA GLY A 4 15.05 11.41 -42.18
C GLY A 4 14.86 11.76 -40.70
N SER A 5 15.90 12.25 -40.01
CA SER A 5 15.87 12.36 -38.54
C SER A 5 15.17 13.61 -37.99
N SER A 6 14.91 14.64 -38.80
CA SER A 6 14.30 15.88 -38.28
C SER A 6 12.78 15.90 -38.32
N ASN A 7 12.11 15.01 -39.06
CA ASN A 7 10.65 14.98 -39.12
C ASN A 7 10.00 14.15 -37.99
N SER A 8 10.64 13.08 -37.49
CA SER A 8 10.11 12.32 -36.34
C SER A 8 10.22 13.06 -35.01
N LEU A 9 11.22 13.93 -34.85
CA LEU A 9 11.37 14.72 -33.63
C LEU A 9 10.34 15.87 -33.57
N LEU A 10 9.97 16.45 -34.71
CA LEU A 10 8.93 17.48 -34.80
C LEU A 10 7.53 16.92 -34.53
N ILE A 11 7.26 15.65 -34.90
CA ILE A 11 6.00 14.95 -34.62
C ILE A 11 5.89 14.55 -33.14
N CYS A 12 7.01 14.16 -32.49
CA CYS A 12 7.00 13.86 -31.06
C CYS A 12 6.82 15.12 -30.20
N ILE A 13 7.33 16.28 -30.64
CA ILE A 13 7.16 17.55 -29.92
C ILE A 13 5.73 18.11 -30.09
N SER A 14 5.07 17.90 -31.23
CA SER A 14 3.68 18.34 -31.41
C SER A 14 2.67 17.49 -30.63
N VAL A 15 2.91 16.18 -30.43
CA VAL A 15 2.05 15.31 -29.61
C VAL A 15 2.22 15.60 -28.11
N LEU A 16 3.44 15.92 -27.66
CA LEU A 16 3.68 16.34 -26.27
C LEU A 16 3.05 17.70 -25.93
N PHE A 17 2.89 18.61 -26.91
CA PHE A 17 2.19 19.89 -26.70
C PHE A 17 0.66 19.73 -26.59
N VAL A 18 0.06 18.75 -27.28
CA VAL A 18 -1.39 18.48 -27.19
C VAL A 18 -1.76 17.84 -25.84
N SER A 19 -0.90 16.98 -25.29
CA SER A 19 -1.14 16.36 -23.98
C SER A 19 -0.92 17.30 -22.79
N PHE A 20 -0.20 18.41 -22.95
CA PHE A 20 -0.03 19.42 -21.89
C PHE A 20 -1.13 20.50 -21.90
N TYR A 21 -1.81 20.72 -23.04
CA TYR A 21 -2.85 21.77 -23.16
C TYR A 21 -4.28 21.32 -22.80
N ILE A 22 -4.58 20.01 -22.82
CA ILE A 22 -5.92 19.48 -22.44
C ILE A 22 -6.15 19.50 -20.91
N GLY A 23 -5.09 19.70 -20.11
CA GLY A 23 -5.19 19.85 -18.65
C GLY A 23 -5.50 21.27 -18.16
N ALA A 24 -5.57 22.27 -19.04
CA ALA A 24 -5.53 23.68 -18.63
C ALA A 24 -6.50 24.62 -19.38
N THR A 25 -7.76 24.24 -19.64
CA THR A 25 -8.84 25.23 -19.81
C THR A 25 -10.19 24.66 -19.37
N SER A 26 -10.44 24.70 -18.07
CA SER A 26 -11.79 24.77 -17.52
C SER A 26 -12.31 26.21 -17.65
N THR A 27 -12.99 26.55 -18.74
CA THR A 27 -14.01 27.64 -18.80
C THR A 27 -14.66 27.69 -20.18
N SER A 28 -15.99 27.52 -20.20
CA SER A 28 -17.00 27.99 -21.17
C SER A 28 -16.55 28.56 -22.53
N GLU A 29 -16.92 27.89 -23.63
CA GLU A 29 -17.85 28.33 -24.69
C GLU A 29 -17.80 27.35 -25.89
N ASP A 30 -18.92 27.23 -26.60
CA ASP A 30 -19.24 26.21 -27.62
C ASP A 30 -18.20 26.01 -28.73
N MET A 31 -17.87 24.75 -29.00
CA MET A 31 -17.26 24.31 -30.27
C MET A 31 -18.01 23.07 -30.75
N SER A 32 -18.62 23.13 -31.94
CA SER A 32 -19.52 22.08 -32.43
C SER A 32 -18.76 20.87 -33.00
N MET A 33 -19.41 19.72 -32.95
CA MET A 33 -18.84 18.42 -33.28
C MET A 33 -18.50 18.24 -34.78
N GLU A 34 -18.98 19.14 -35.65
CA GLU A 34 -18.66 19.15 -37.07
C GLU A 34 -17.23 19.65 -37.38
N ASP A 35 -16.63 20.51 -36.54
CA ASP A 35 -15.29 21.07 -36.81
C ASP A 35 -14.16 20.08 -36.49
N ILE A 36 -14.41 19.09 -35.62
CA ILE A 36 -13.42 18.05 -35.24
C ILE A 36 -13.27 16.98 -36.33
N LEU A 37 -14.27 16.79 -37.19
CA LEU A 37 -14.29 15.71 -38.17
C LEU A 37 -13.59 16.04 -39.52
N ASN A 38 -13.13 17.28 -39.72
CA ASN A 38 -12.65 17.74 -41.04
C ASN A 38 -11.13 17.98 -41.15
N TYR A 39 -10.31 17.52 -40.19
CA TYR A 39 -8.84 17.63 -40.28
C TYR A 39 -8.16 16.25 -40.27
N GLY A 40 -8.04 15.64 -41.45
CA GLY A 40 -7.08 14.54 -41.71
C GLY A 40 -7.68 13.18 -42.06
N ALA A 41 -8.29 13.07 -43.23
CA ALA A 41 -8.72 11.81 -43.84
C ALA A 41 -7.54 10.95 -44.34
N VAL A 42 -7.53 9.65 -44.00
CA VAL A 42 -7.19 8.49 -44.89
C VAL A 42 -7.91 7.27 -44.28
N GLU A 43 -9.07 6.86 -44.79
CA GLU A 43 -9.32 6.00 -45.96
C GLU A 43 -8.92 4.52 -45.76
N TYR A 44 -9.95 3.67 -45.92
CA TYR A 44 -10.04 2.21 -45.89
C TYR A 44 -8.72 1.41 -46.00
N VAL A 45 -8.32 0.73 -44.92
CA VAL A 45 -7.27 -0.31 -44.97
C VAL A 45 -7.94 -1.69 -44.81
N ALA A 46 -7.73 -2.53 -45.83
CA ALA A 46 -8.30 -3.86 -45.97
C ALA A 46 -7.96 -4.81 -44.80
N GLU A 47 -8.89 -5.74 -44.53
CA GLU A 47 -8.90 -6.75 -43.44
C GLU A 47 -7.69 -7.72 -43.40
N SER A 48 -6.64 -7.52 -44.20
CA SER A 48 -5.48 -8.43 -44.28
C SER A 48 -4.24 -7.98 -43.50
N ASN A 49 -4.31 -6.91 -42.69
CA ASN A 49 -3.13 -6.41 -41.95
C ASN A 49 -3.36 -6.11 -40.45
N LEU A 50 -4.48 -6.58 -39.88
CA LEU A 50 -4.77 -6.49 -38.44
C LEU A 50 -3.79 -7.31 -37.59
N ASP A 51 -3.38 -8.49 -38.07
CA ASP A 51 -2.44 -9.37 -37.35
C ASP A 51 -1.04 -8.74 -37.19
N GLY A 52 -0.60 -7.96 -38.19
CA GLY A 52 0.69 -7.26 -38.15
C GLY A 52 0.71 -6.10 -37.15
N ILE A 53 -0.37 -5.31 -37.10
CA ILE A 53 -0.53 -4.18 -36.16
C ILE A 53 -0.73 -4.69 -34.73
N TYR A 54 -1.48 -5.79 -34.54
CA TYR A 54 -1.60 -6.45 -33.23
C TYR A 54 -0.26 -7.04 -32.78
N ALA A 55 0.56 -7.61 -33.67
CA ALA A 55 1.87 -8.14 -33.30
C ALA A 55 2.86 -7.05 -32.84
N THR A 56 2.86 -5.86 -33.46
CA THR A 56 3.71 -4.74 -33.00
C THR A 56 3.21 -4.11 -31.70
N LEU A 57 1.88 -3.91 -31.56
CA LEU A 57 1.29 -3.41 -30.31
C LEU A 57 1.49 -4.38 -29.14
N THR A 58 1.32 -5.69 -29.38
CA THR A 58 1.55 -6.71 -28.34
C THR A 58 3.03 -6.85 -27.99
N ALA A 59 3.97 -6.65 -28.92
CA ALA A 59 5.40 -6.64 -28.63
C ALA A 59 5.83 -5.40 -27.81
N GLU A 60 5.26 -4.23 -28.07
CA GLU A 60 5.47 -3.03 -27.25
C GLU A 60 4.82 -3.14 -25.86
N GLU A 61 3.59 -3.68 -25.76
CA GLU A 61 2.93 -4.00 -24.49
C GLU A 61 3.72 -5.06 -23.68
N SER A 62 4.28 -6.08 -24.35
CA SER A 62 5.12 -7.10 -23.70
C SER A 62 6.41 -6.51 -23.12
N ASN A 63 7.04 -5.56 -23.83
CA ASN A 63 8.23 -4.87 -23.36
C ASN A 63 7.93 -3.89 -22.21
N ILE A 64 6.76 -3.27 -22.20
CA ILE A 64 6.26 -2.45 -21.08
C ILE A 64 5.96 -3.33 -19.87
N ILE A 65 5.31 -4.48 -20.04
CA ILE A 65 5.00 -5.43 -18.95
C ILE A 65 6.28 -6.05 -18.37
N GLN A 66 7.29 -6.37 -19.20
CA GLN A 66 8.59 -6.82 -18.70
C GLN A 66 9.34 -5.71 -17.95
N ALA A 67 9.27 -4.45 -18.41
CA ALA A 67 9.84 -3.32 -17.69
C ALA A 67 9.14 -3.08 -16.34
N GLU A 68 7.81 -3.18 -16.30
CA GLU A 68 7.01 -3.06 -15.06
C GLU A 68 7.26 -4.21 -14.09
N GLN A 69 7.34 -5.46 -14.55
CA GLN A 69 7.66 -6.62 -13.70
C GLN A 69 9.11 -6.59 -13.19
N THR A 70 10.04 -6.08 -14.00
CA THR A 70 11.43 -5.89 -13.57
C THR A 70 11.53 -4.79 -12.52
N VAL A 71 10.76 -3.70 -12.63
CA VAL A 71 10.66 -2.64 -11.62
C VAL A 71 9.99 -3.14 -10.33
N VAL A 72 8.91 -3.93 -10.41
CA VAL A 72 8.22 -4.47 -9.23
C VAL A 72 9.09 -5.48 -8.49
N SER A 73 9.75 -6.40 -9.20
CA SER A 73 10.66 -7.37 -8.57
C SER A 73 11.93 -6.72 -8.01
N THR A 74 12.47 -5.67 -8.66
CA THR A 74 13.55 -4.86 -8.05
C THR A 74 13.05 -4.08 -6.84
N MET A 75 11.81 -3.58 -6.82
CA MET A 75 11.24 -2.92 -5.64
C MET A 75 10.97 -3.88 -4.48
N GLU A 76 10.53 -5.11 -4.74
CA GLU A 76 10.39 -6.15 -3.71
C GLU A 76 11.76 -6.59 -3.17
N THR A 77 12.76 -6.76 -4.04
CA THR A 77 14.13 -7.10 -3.64
C THR A 77 14.78 -5.96 -2.85
N VAL A 78 14.53 -4.70 -3.21
CA VAL A 78 14.96 -3.51 -2.47
C VAL A 78 14.22 -3.39 -1.13
N ALA A 79 12.92 -3.71 -1.09
CA ALA A 79 12.14 -3.72 0.15
C ALA A 79 12.58 -4.84 1.11
N GLU A 80 12.91 -6.03 0.60
CA GLU A 80 13.49 -7.12 1.40
C GLU A 80 14.92 -6.83 1.86
N ALA A 81 15.76 -6.20 1.02
CA ALA A 81 17.09 -5.71 1.40
C ALA A 81 16.98 -4.62 2.49
N TYR A 82 16.02 -3.70 2.38
CA TYR A 82 15.72 -2.69 3.39
C TYR A 82 15.15 -3.30 4.68
N TYR A 83 14.31 -4.34 4.60
CA TYR A 83 13.81 -5.07 5.76
C TYR A 83 14.94 -5.82 6.49
N LYS A 84 15.89 -6.40 5.74
CA LYS A 84 17.08 -7.07 6.27
C LYS A 84 18.11 -6.08 6.86
N GLU A 85 18.32 -4.91 6.24
CA GLU A 85 19.12 -3.81 6.82
C GLU A 85 18.44 -3.18 8.04
N SER A 86 17.11 -3.05 8.07
CA SER A 86 16.37 -2.54 9.24
C SER A 86 16.35 -3.49 10.44
N GLN A 87 16.53 -4.79 10.21
CA GLN A 87 16.80 -5.79 11.25
C GLN A 87 18.25 -5.74 11.75
N GLY A 88 19.16 -5.12 10.98
CA GLY A 88 20.56 -4.92 11.33
C GLY A 88 20.90 -3.54 11.92
N ASN A 89 20.00 -2.55 11.82
CA ASN A 89 20.27 -1.15 12.17
C ASN A 89 19.50 -0.62 13.39
N ILE A 90 19.03 -1.48 14.29
CA ILE A 90 19.09 -1.09 15.71
C ILE A 90 20.54 -1.31 16.13
N GLN A 91 21.42 -0.43 15.64
CA GLN A 91 22.73 -0.31 16.22
C GLN A 91 22.47 0.39 17.56
N ASP A 92 22.35 -0.41 18.63
CA ASP A 92 22.80 0.01 19.94
C ASP A 92 24.22 0.54 19.75
N SER A 93 24.33 1.85 19.50
CA SER A 93 25.55 2.54 19.84
C SER A 93 25.49 2.66 21.35
N GLU A 94 26.20 1.75 22.01
CA GLU A 94 26.46 1.79 23.46
C GLU A 94 27.10 3.14 23.89
N GLU A 95 27.54 3.98 22.95
CA GLU A 95 28.14 5.29 23.19
C GLU A 95 27.11 6.43 23.33
N GLY A 96 26.32 6.39 24.40
CA GLY A 96 25.47 7.51 24.79
C GLY A 96 24.38 7.22 25.82
N GLN A 97 24.28 5.97 26.30
CA GLN A 97 23.35 5.64 27.38
C GLN A 97 23.80 6.33 28.68
N VAL A 98 23.05 7.35 29.09
CA VAL A 98 23.14 7.87 30.45
C VAL A 98 22.38 6.89 31.33
N ASN A 99 23.11 6.04 32.06
CA ASN A 99 22.54 5.16 33.07
C ASN A 99 22.12 6.02 34.27
N ILE A 100 20.86 6.45 34.29
CA ILE A 100 20.31 7.17 35.45
C ILE A 100 19.83 6.11 36.44
N GLU A 101 20.75 5.60 37.27
CA GLU A 101 20.34 5.02 38.55
C GLU A 101 19.76 6.14 39.41
N ASP A 102 18.65 5.87 40.13
CA ASP A 102 18.00 6.85 40.99
C ASP A 102 19.03 7.44 41.99
N GLY A 103 19.45 8.69 41.78
CA GLY A 103 20.28 9.44 42.74
C GLY A 103 21.63 9.99 42.24
N ASP A 104 22.05 9.77 40.98
CA ASP A 104 23.27 10.39 40.45
C ASP A 104 23.01 11.78 39.86
N ASP A 105 23.18 12.82 40.69
CA ASP A 105 23.03 14.23 40.30
C ASP A 105 23.94 14.67 39.15
N SER A 106 25.07 13.97 38.93
CA SER A 106 26.05 14.32 37.90
C SER A 106 25.58 13.98 36.49
N ALA A 107 24.72 12.95 36.34
CA ALA A 107 24.17 12.49 35.07
C ALA A 107 23.27 13.54 34.39
N PHE A 108 22.69 14.45 35.17
CA PHE A 108 21.79 15.50 34.68
C PHE A 108 22.50 16.82 34.34
N ALA A 109 23.73 17.02 34.83
CA ALA A 109 24.43 18.30 34.71
C ALA A 109 24.67 18.70 33.25
N SER A 110 24.95 17.73 32.38
CA SER A 110 25.12 17.93 30.94
C SER A 110 23.90 17.51 30.13
N MET A 111 22.78 17.15 30.75
CA MET A 111 21.61 16.69 30.03
C MET A 111 20.77 17.87 29.54
N ALA A 112 20.24 17.73 28.33
CA ALA A 112 19.28 18.64 27.75
C ALA A 112 18.07 17.87 27.19
N ILE A 113 16.90 18.49 27.23
CA ILE A 113 15.68 17.98 26.60
C ILE A 113 15.12 19.06 25.67
N ALA A 114 14.76 18.70 24.45
CA ALA A 114 14.15 19.63 23.51
C ALA A 114 12.74 20.06 23.97
N LYS A 115 12.50 21.36 24.02
CA LYS A 115 11.20 21.97 24.32
C LYS A 115 10.78 22.86 23.16
N VAL A 116 10.13 22.24 22.19
CA VAL A 116 9.73 22.86 20.91
C VAL A 116 8.35 22.35 20.49
N SER A 117 7.67 23.01 19.55
CA SER A 117 6.34 22.55 19.12
C SER A 117 6.37 21.25 18.33
N SER A 118 7.42 21.03 17.53
CA SER A 118 7.60 19.84 16.70
C SER A 118 9.06 19.39 16.69
N TYR A 119 9.93 20.20 16.10
CA TYR A 119 11.38 19.97 16.09
C TYR A 119 12.14 21.29 15.95
N VAL A 120 13.44 21.24 16.23
CA VAL A 120 14.42 22.27 15.87
C VAL A 120 15.52 21.64 15.02
N ASN A 121 16.03 22.39 14.04
CA ASN A 121 17.16 21.93 13.24
C ASN A 121 18.44 22.03 14.07
N ILE A 122 19.26 20.97 13.98
CA ILE A 122 20.64 20.97 14.47
C ILE A 122 21.53 21.41 13.31
N THR A 123 22.30 22.46 13.49
CA THR A 123 23.17 23.05 12.46
C THR A 123 24.65 22.81 12.74
N GLU A 124 25.51 22.78 11.72
CA GLU A 124 26.97 22.63 11.89
C GLU A 124 27.61 23.78 12.67
N THR A 125 27.05 24.99 12.52
CA THR A 125 27.53 26.22 13.15
C THR A 125 26.44 26.86 14.00
N ALA A 126 26.83 27.73 14.93
CA ALA A 126 25.94 28.53 15.79
C ALA A 126 25.20 29.63 15.00
N SER A 127 24.45 29.23 13.98
CA SER A 127 23.73 30.11 13.07
C SER A 127 22.49 29.44 12.53
N LYS A 128 21.40 30.21 12.42
CA LYS A 128 20.13 29.79 11.81
C LYS A 128 20.27 29.47 10.32
N ASP A 129 21.30 30.04 9.68
CA ASP A 129 21.61 29.87 8.26
C ASP A 129 22.69 28.80 8.03
N GLY A 130 23.12 28.10 9.09
CA GLY A 130 24.09 27.02 9.01
C GLY A 130 23.52 25.76 8.35
N THR A 131 24.41 24.92 7.80
CA THR A 131 24.05 23.61 7.24
C THR A 131 23.35 22.75 8.28
N VAL A 132 22.17 22.22 7.96
CA VAL A 132 21.44 21.32 8.85
C VAL A 132 22.06 19.92 8.80
N VAL A 133 22.37 19.35 9.97
CA VAL A 133 22.93 18.00 10.13
C VAL A 133 21.95 17.01 10.78
N GLY A 134 20.88 17.53 11.39
CA GLY A 134 19.78 16.71 11.88
C GLY A 134 18.62 17.52 12.44
N LYS A 135 17.63 16.82 12.97
CA LYS A 135 16.46 17.38 13.63
C LYS A 135 16.34 16.84 15.03
N LEU A 136 16.19 17.75 16.00
CA LEU A 136 15.90 17.44 17.38
C LEU A 136 14.40 17.64 17.62
N TYR A 137 13.66 16.54 17.75
CA TYR A 137 12.22 16.57 17.97
C TYR A 137 11.89 16.91 19.42
N ASN A 138 10.70 17.48 19.65
CA ASN A 138 10.22 17.80 21.00
C ASN A 138 10.32 16.59 21.93
N GLY A 139 10.84 16.81 23.14
CA GLY A 139 11.08 15.78 24.14
C GLY A 139 12.30 14.89 23.89
N SER A 140 13.06 15.12 22.81
CA SER A 140 14.29 14.37 22.56
C SER A 140 15.41 14.83 23.48
N PHE A 141 16.22 13.88 23.91
CA PHE A 141 17.35 14.08 24.82
C PHE A 141 18.61 14.46 24.05
N ALA A 142 19.49 15.21 24.70
CA ALA A 142 20.81 15.53 24.20
C ALA A 142 21.79 15.74 25.37
N THR A 143 23.08 15.69 25.07
CA THR A 143 24.15 16.13 25.96
C THR A 143 24.63 17.50 25.53
N VAL A 144 24.70 18.46 26.45
CA VAL A 144 25.32 19.77 26.26
C VAL A 144 26.83 19.61 26.18
N VAL A 145 27.43 20.13 25.11
CA VAL A 145 28.88 20.12 24.86
C VAL A 145 29.48 21.50 25.13
N SER A 146 28.84 22.56 24.63
CA SER A 146 29.24 23.95 24.91
C SER A 146 28.06 24.91 24.73
N GLU A 147 28.17 26.11 25.31
CA GLU A 147 27.19 27.19 25.18
C GLU A 147 27.88 28.48 24.75
N GLU A 148 27.40 29.08 23.66
CA GLU A 148 28.00 30.27 23.04
C GLU A 148 26.91 31.13 22.39
N ASN A 149 26.82 32.41 22.73
CA ASN A 149 26.00 33.41 22.02
C ASN A 149 24.53 33.00 21.75
N ASN A 150 23.82 32.48 22.77
CA ASN A 150 22.45 31.94 22.68
C ASN A 150 22.28 30.67 21.83
N TRP A 151 23.40 30.01 21.50
CA TRP A 151 23.43 28.69 20.89
C TRP A 151 24.07 27.69 21.85
N THR A 152 23.56 26.47 21.82
CA THR A 152 24.10 25.36 22.59
C THR A 152 24.56 24.30 21.59
N LYS A 153 25.84 23.94 21.65
CA LYS A 153 26.35 22.76 20.96
C LYS A 153 25.92 21.53 21.74
N ILE A 154 25.28 20.60 21.06
CA ILE A 154 24.75 19.38 21.65
C ILE A 154 25.25 18.14 20.90
N ARG A 155 25.24 17.00 21.60
CA ARG A 155 25.32 15.65 21.04
C ARG A 155 24.04 14.90 21.37
N SER A 156 23.31 14.43 20.36
CA SER A 156 22.05 13.70 20.52
C SER A 156 22.08 12.47 19.62
N GLY A 157 22.25 11.29 20.22
CA GLY A 157 22.58 10.07 19.49
C GLY A 157 23.86 10.27 18.67
N VAL A 158 23.78 9.99 17.36
CA VAL A 158 24.88 10.15 16.41
C VAL A 158 25.06 11.59 15.90
N VAL A 159 24.12 12.50 16.20
CA VAL A 159 24.13 13.86 15.66
C VAL A 159 24.80 14.82 16.64
N THR A 160 25.78 15.58 16.15
CA THR A 160 26.43 16.67 16.91
C THR A 160 26.30 17.98 16.14
N GLY A 161 25.90 19.06 16.81
CA GLY A 161 25.79 20.38 16.21
C GLY A 161 25.14 21.40 17.15
N TYR A 162 24.71 22.53 16.63
CA TYR A 162 24.20 23.65 17.39
C TYR A 162 22.67 23.77 17.28
N VAL A 163 22.03 24.15 18.38
CA VAL A 163 20.63 24.54 18.45
C VAL A 163 20.49 25.85 19.25
N PRO A 164 19.44 26.65 19.05
CA PRO A 164 19.19 27.81 19.90
C PRO A 164 18.98 27.36 21.35
N SER A 165 19.68 27.97 22.31
CA SER A 165 19.62 27.58 23.73
C SER A 165 18.20 27.65 24.30
N SER A 166 17.36 28.56 23.80
CA SER A 166 15.94 28.69 24.19
C SER A 166 15.07 27.49 23.80
N SER A 167 15.59 26.59 22.96
CA SER A 167 14.90 25.36 22.51
C SER A 167 15.11 24.19 23.47
N LEU A 168 15.92 24.36 24.52
CA LEU A 168 16.35 23.31 25.42
C LEU A 168 15.89 23.59 26.86
N ILE A 169 15.49 22.52 27.54
CA ILE A 169 15.46 22.42 29.00
C ILE A 169 16.83 21.89 29.42
N THR A 170 17.52 22.57 30.32
CA THR A 170 18.84 22.17 30.83
C THR A 170 18.90 22.27 32.36
N GLY A 171 19.93 21.68 32.97
CA GLY A 171 20.18 21.79 34.42
C GLY A 171 19.06 21.21 35.29
N GLU A 172 18.69 21.93 36.35
CA GLU A 172 17.76 21.44 37.38
C GLU A 172 16.33 21.21 36.84
N GLU A 173 15.91 21.93 35.80
CA GLU A 173 14.58 21.71 35.19
C GLU A 173 14.51 20.32 34.53
N VAL A 174 15.63 19.78 34.01
CA VAL A 174 15.68 18.43 33.46
C VAL A 174 15.41 17.39 34.54
N LYS A 175 16.03 17.50 35.72
CA LYS A 175 15.85 16.54 36.83
C LYS A 175 14.38 16.39 37.23
N ASN A 176 13.62 17.48 37.17
CA ASN A 176 12.23 17.52 37.55
C ASN A 176 11.27 17.06 36.44
N THR A 177 11.69 17.10 35.18
CA THR A 177 10.79 16.91 34.04
C THR A 177 11.14 15.70 33.15
N TYR A 178 12.34 15.13 33.23
CA TYR A 178 12.79 14.06 32.32
C TYR A 178 11.86 12.85 32.29
N LYS A 179 11.24 12.51 33.43
CA LYS A 179 10.28 11.39 33.55
C LYS A 179 9.06 11.55 32.63
N ASN A 180 8.74 12.76 32.21
CA ASN A 180 7.66 13.06 31.26
C ASN A 180 8.05 12.82 29.80
N TYR A 181 9.35 12.67 29.51
CA TYR A 181 9.89 12.59 28.15
C TYR A 181 10.53 11.24 27.83
N ILE A 182 10.80 10.42 28.84
CA ILE A 182 11.23 9.03 28.67
C ILE A 182 10.06 8.15 28.23
N THR A 183 10.35 7.16 27.40
CA THR A 183 9.45 6.03 27.16
C THR A 183 10.04 4.77 27.79
N TYR A 184 9.20 3.78 28.05
CA TYR A 184 9.67 2.45 28.43
C TYR A 184 9.48 1.50 27.25
N MET A 185 10.46 0.66 26.97
CA MET A 185 10.38 -0.37 25.94
C MET A 185 10.45 -1.74 26.60
N ALA A 186 9.53 -2.62 26.25
CA ALA A 186 9.56 -4.03 26.65
C ALA A 186 10.21 -4.84 25.52
N GLU A 187 11.39 -5.41 25.77
CA GLU A 187 12.08 -6.31 24.86
C GLU A 187 11.74 -7.75 25.15
N ALA A 188 11.25 -8.50 24.16
CA ALA A 188 10.96 -9.92 24.30
C ALA A 188 12.24 -10.74 24.52
N THR A 189 12.30 -11.54 25.59
CA THR A 189 13.47 -12.36 25.93
C THR A 189 13.41 -13.78 25.37
N VAL A 190 12.26 -14.18 24.82
CA VAL A 190 11.96 -15.52 24.29
C VAL A 190 11.62 -15.49 22.81
N ASN A 191 11.88 -16.60 22.11
CA ASN A 191 11.71 -16.69 20.64
C ASN A 191 10.26 -16.57 20.15
N SER A 192 9.26 -16.76 21.03
CA SER A 192 7.85 -16.65 20.67
C SER A 192 7.04 -16.18 21.87
N LEU A 193 6.73 -14.89 21.90
CA LEU A 193 5.89 -14.26 22.92
C LEU A 193 4.57 -13.82 22.30
N ASN A 194 3.45 -14.19 22.93
CA ASN A 194 2.13 -13.79 22.46
C ASN A 194 1.72 -12.45 23.06
N ILE A 195 1.24 -11.54 22.21
CA ILE A 195 0.50 -10.34 22.60
C ILE A 195 -0.97 -10.71 22.73
N ARG A 196 -1.58 -10.37 23.86
CA ARG A 196 -2.96 -10.77 24.20
C ARG A 196 -3.88 -9.58 24.34
N SER A 197 -5.18 -9.82 24.16
CA SER A 197 -6.21 -8.77 24.28
C SER A 197 -6.46 -8.33 25.71
N GLU A 198 -6.18 -9.17 26.69
CA GLU A 198 -6.39 -8.91 28.11
C GLU A 198 -5.24 -9.51 28.95
N LYS A 199 -5.21 -9.15 30.24
CA LYS A 199 -4.25 -9.62 31.25
C LYS A 199 -4.49 -11.08 31.68
N SER A 200 -4.58 -12.00 30.71
CA SER A 200 -4.85 -13.41 30.96
C SER A 200 -4.22 -14.32 29.90
N THR A 201 -3.74 -15.50 30.30
CA THR A 201 -3.20 -16.53 29.39
C THR A 201 -4.28 -17.26 28.58
N SER A 202 -5.55 -17.13 28.95
CA SER A 202 -6.70 -17.63 28.17
C SER A 202 -7.26 -16.59 27.20
N ALA A 203 -6.83 -15.33 27.29
CA ALA A 203 -7.30 -14.27 26.41
C ALA A 203 -6.84 -14.47 24.96
N SER A 204 -7.62 -13.95 24.02
CA SER A 204 -7.34 -14.01 22.58
C SER A 204 -5.95 -13.48 22.24
N LYS A 205 -5.25 -14.22 21.38
CA LYS A 205 -3.94 -13.83 20.86
C LYS A 205 -4.15 -12.79 19.76
N ILE A 206 -3.60 -11.59 19.96
CA ILE A 206 -3.56 -10.52 18.95
C ILE A 206 -2.47 -10.84 17.92
N ALA A 207 -1.27 -11.18 18.40
CA ALA A 207 -0.09 -11.44 17.58
C ALA A 207 0.94 -12.26 18.36
N THR A 208 1.99 -12.69 17.67
CA THR A 208 3.16 -13.36 18.26
C THR A 208 4.42 -12.61 17.79
N ILE A 209 5.33 -12.32 18.72
CA ILE A 209 6.58 -11.60 18.48
C ILE A 209 7.78 -12.46 18.85
N ASN A 210 8.91 -12.21 18.21
CA ASN A 210 10.15 -12.96 18.41
C ASN A 210 11.07 -12.30 19.44
N LYS A 211 12.08 -13.04 19.90
CA LYS A 211 13.13 -12.52 20.80
C LYS A 211 13.78 -11.27 20.21
N GLY A 212 14.08 -10.29 21.06
CA GLY A 212 14.67 -9.01 20.68
C GLY A 212 13.66 -7.98 20.19
N THR A 213 12.39 -8.35 19.99
CA THR A 213 11.36 -7.37 19.60
C THR A 213 11.11 -6.40 20.76
N LYS A 214 11.33 -5.10 20.52
CA LYS A 214 11.07 -4.01 21.48
C LYS A 214 9.70 -3.37 21.20
N LEU A 215 8.85 -3.24 22.23
CA LEU A 215 7.53 -2.60 22.14
C LEU A 215 7.39 -1.46 23.15
N GLU A 216 6.76 -0.37 22.75
CA GLU A 216 6.47 0.75 23.65
C GLU A 216 5.49 0.32 24.75
N VAL A 217 5.88 0.56 25.99
CA VAL A 217 5.08 0.27 27.19
C VAL A 217 4.13 1.44 27.46
N ILE A 218 2.84 1.11 27.55
CA ILE A 218 1.77 2.04 27.89
C ILE A 218 1.51 2.03 29.39
N ASP A 219 1.47 0.84 29.99
CA ASP A 219 1.23 0.65 31.42
C ASP A 219 2.00 -0.57 31.94
N LYS A 220 2.69 -0.38 33.06
CA LYS A 220 3.47 -1.41 33.78
C LYS A 220 3.11 -1.46 35.26
N SER A 221 1.95 -0.94 35.64
CA SER A 221 1.46 -0.95 37.02
C SER A 221 1.16 -2.36 37.54
N ASP A 222 0.93 -3.30 36.63
CA ASP A 222 0.60 -4.68 36.95
C ASP A 222 1.88 -5.54 37.06
N PRO A 223 2.03 -6.33 38.14
CA PRO A 223 3.26 -7.08 38.37
C PRO A 223 3.44 -8.29 37.44
N LYS A 224 2.39 -8.73 36.73
CA LYS A 224 2.44 -9.91 35.84
C LYS A 224 2.26 -9.58 34.36
N TRP A 225 1.72 -8.40 34.07
CA TRP A 225 1.36 -7.99 32.72
C TRP A 225 1.84 -6.58 32.41
N VAL A 226 2.40 -6.42 31.22
CA VAL A 226 2.74 -5.12 30.66
C VAL A 226 1.77 -4.82 29.53
N GLN A 227 1.11 -3.67 29.58
CA GLN A 227 0.36 -3.15 28.45
C GLN A 227 1.31 -2.46 27.49
N VAL A 228 1.26 -2.85 26.22
CA VAL A 228 2.14 -2.35 25.15
C VAL A 228 1.34 -1.83 23.97
N SER A 229 1.94 -0.93 23.20
CA SER A 229 1.44 -0.47 21.91
C SER A 229 1.97 -1.39 20.81
N PHE A 230 1.07 -2.01 20.05
CA PHE A 230 1.40 -2.82 18.89
C PHE A 230 0.48 -2.44 17.72
N LEU A 231 1.06 -1.93 16.62
CA LEU A 231 0.32 -1.43 15.46
C LEU A 231 -0.81 -0.45 15.84
N ASN A 232 -0.51 0.50 16.75
CA ASN A 232 -1.46 1.47 17.31
C ASN A 232 -2.66 0.85 18.06
N LYS A 233 -2.53 -0.40 18.50
CA LYS A 233 -3.51 -1.08 19.38
C LYS A 233 -2.86 -1.44 20.71
N LYS A 234 -3.68 -1.45 21.76
CA LYS A 234 -3.26 -1.91 23.08
C LYS A 234 -3.25 -3.45 23.11
N GLY A 235 -2.17 -4.02 23.63
CA GLY A 235 -2.06 -5.44 23.91
C GLY A 235 -1.34 -5.69 25.22
N TYR A 236 -1.39 -6.92 25.71
CA TYR A 236 -0.77 -7.32 26.96
C TYR A 236 0.22 -8.45 26.74
N ILE A 237 1.41 -8.29 27.32
CA ILE A 237 2.46 -9.30 27.34
C ILE A 237 2.86 -9.60 28.78
N SER A 238 3.31 -10.82 29.05
CA SER A 238 3.68 -11.22 30.41
C SER A 238 5.05 -10.67 30.77
N THR A 239 5.18 -10.16 32.01
CA THR A 239 6.43 -9.65 32.58
C THR A 239 7.54 -10.70 32.62
N ASP A 240 7.19 -11.98 32.70
CA ASP A 240 8.14 -13.10 32.80
C ASP A 240 9.01 -13.26 31.54
N TYR A 241 8.57 -12.70 30.41
CA TYR A 241 9.18 -12.89 29.10
C TYR A 241 9.66 -11.59 28.45
N VAL A 242 9.80 -10.53 29.25
CA VAL A 242 10.26 -9.23 28.76
C VAL A 242 11.27 -8.59 29.69
N LYS A 243 12.23 -7.87 29.11
CA LYS A 243 13.08 -6.92 29.81
C LYS A 243 12.53 -5.52 29.54
N ILE A 244 12.21 -4.76 30.60
CA ILE A 244 11.72 -3.38 30.45
C ILE A 244 12.92 -2.45 30.61
N GLU A 245 13.17 -1.62 29.59
CA GLU A 245 14.27 -0.66 29.55
C GLU A 245 13.72 0.75 29.33
N LEU A 246 14.44 1.74 29.87
CA LEU A 246 14.22 3.13 29.53
C LEU A 246 14.67 3.38 28.09
N SER A 247 13.84 4.08 27.34
CA SER A 247 14.14 4.52 25.99
C SER A 247 14.08 6.04 25.92
N TYR A 248 15.18 6.60 25.45
CA TYR A 248 15.34 8.02 25.21
C TYR A 248 15.21 8.24 23.71
N LYS A 249 14.41 9.24 23.32
CA LYS A 249 14.38 9.69 21.94
C LYS A 249 15.54 10.64 21.72
N TYR A 250 16.28 10.46 20.64
CA TYR A 250 17.39 11.33 20.25
C TYR A 250 17.07 12.00 18.90
N ALA A 251 17.96 12.90 18.48
CA ALA A 251 17.90 13.55 17.19
C ALA A 251 17.98 12.54 16.05
N ILE A 252 17.35 12.89 14.93
CA ILE A 252 17.40 12.15 13.68
C ILE A 252 18.35 12.91 12.75
N SER A 253 19.36 12.23 12.20
CA SER A 253 20.27 12.84 11.22
C SER A 253 19.54 13.16 9.91
N VAL A 254 20.08 14.08 9.10
CA VAL A 254 19.53 14.36 7.76
C VAL A 254 19.51 13.11 6.87
N LYS A 255 20.51 12.22 7.03
CA LYS A 255 20.57 10.95 6.31
C LYS A 255 19.40 10.05 6.68
N GLU A 256 19.21 9.79 7.97
CA GLU A 256 18.11 8.95 8.48
C GLU A 256 16.75 9.56 8.15
N GLU A 257 16.59 10.88 8.24
CA GLU A 257 15.36 11.55 7.84
C GLU A 257 15.07 11.34 6.35
N GLY A 258 16.08 11.48 5.48
CA GLY A 258 15.93 11.23 4.05
C GLY A 258 15.53 9.78 3.75
N GLU A 259 16.04 8.82 4.50
CA GLU A 259 15.67 7.40 4.41
C GLU A 259 14.23 7.17 4.88
N LEU A 260 13.82 7.74 6.01
CA LEU A 260 12.45 7.68 6.52
C LEU A 260 11.45 8.32 5.57
N GLN A 261 11.80 9.44 4.93
CA GLN A 261 10.94 10.09 3.93
C GLN A 261 10.80 9.25 2.66
N LYS A 262 11.89 8.61 2.19
CA LYS A 262 11.82 7.66 1.08
C LYS A 262 10.95 6.45 1.42
N ALA A 263 11.09 5.90 2.62
CA ALA A 263 10.26 4.79 3.09
C ALA A 263 8.79 5.19 3.24
N ALA A 264 8.50 6.36 3.80
CA ALA A 264 7.15 6.89 3.92
C ALA A 264 6.53 7.21 2.55
N ALA A 265 7.32 7.71 1.59
CA ALA A 265 6.87 7.91 0.21
C ALA A 265 6.58 6.57 -0.48
N ALA A 266 7.43 5.56 -0.31
CA ALA A 266 7.18 4.21 -0.82
C ALA A 266 5.95 3.56 -0.17
N ALA A 267 5.78 3.72 1.15
CA ALA A 267 4.60 3.24 1.87
C ALA A 267 3.33 4.01 1.48
N LYS A 268 3.42 5.31 1.19
CA LYS A 268 2.30 6.11 0.68
C LYS A 268 1.98 5.78 -0.76
N LEU A 269 2.96 5.44 -1.60
CA LEU A 269 2.75 4.92 -2.95
C LEU A 269 2.10 3.53 -2.90
N THR A 270 2.54 2.67 -1.96
CA THR A 270 1.94 1.36 -1.72
C THR A 270 0.53 1.48 -1.16
N GLN A 271 0.30 2.39 -0.22
CA GLN A 271 -1.03 2.69 0.31
C GLN A 271 -1.90 3.39 -0.72
N ALA A 272 -1.38 4.25 -1.59
CA ALA A 272 -2.13 4.84 -2.69
C ALA A 272 -2.50 3.76 -3.71
N ALA A 273 -1.57 2.85 -4.03
CA ALA A 273 -1.83 1.66 -4.83
C ALA A 273 -2.86 0.72 -4.18
N THR A 274 -2.88 0.62 -2.85
CA THR A 274 -3.87 -0.15 -2.06
C THR A 274 -5.20 0.62 -1.87
N SER A 275 -5.18 1.96 -1.87
CA SER A 275 -6.37 2.80 -1.72
C SER A 275 -7.13 2.92 -3.04
N LEU A 276 -6.41 2.80 -4.16
CA LEU A 276 -6.97 2.56 -5.49
C LEU A 276 -7.68 1.21 -5.59
N THR A 277 -7.65 0.35 -4.55
CA THR A 277 -8.34 -0.94 -4.54
C THR A 277 -9.63 -1.00 -3.73
N THR A 278 -10.11 0.12 -3.18
CA THR A 278 -11.33 0.13 -2.32
C THR A 278 -12.43 1.10 -2.75
N THR A 279 -12.39 1.59 -3.99
CA THR A 279 -13.55 2.25 -4.64
C THR A 279 -13.54 1.86 -6.11
N TYR A 280 -14.38 0.91 -6.50
CA TYR A 280 -14.60 0.47 -7.89
C TYR A 280 -13.33 0.14 -8.71
N GLY A 281 -13.00 -1.15 -8.75
CA GLY A 281 -12.21 -1.73 -9.83
C GLY A 281 -10.70 -1.75 -9.67
N SER A 282 -10.18 -2.58 -8.76
CA SER A 282 -8.76 -2.92 -8.77
C SER A 282 -8.46 -4.13 -9.63
N LYS A 283 -7.33 -4.08 -10.34
CA LYS A 283 -6.74 -5.18 -11.09
C LYS A 283 -6.51 -6.42 -10.21
N THR A 284 -7.47 -7.34 -10.19
CA THR A 284 -7.39 -8.64 -9.52
C THR A 284 -6.49 -9.57 -10.34
N THR A 285 -5.32 -9.91 -9.82
CA THR A 285 -4.42 -10.88 -10.47
C THR A 285 -4.76 -12.29 -9.97
N ILE A 286 -5.10 -13.20 -10.89
CA ILE A 286 -5.41 -14.61 -10.60
C ILE A 286 -4.52 -15.54 -11.43
N ASN A 287 -4.26 -16.75 -10.94
CA ASN A 287 -3.48 -17.74 -11.68
C ASN A 287 -4.25 -18.24 -12.92
N SER A 288 -3.55 -18.86 -13.87
CA SER A 288 -4.13 -19.35 -15.13
C SER A 288 -5.24 -20.40 -14.93
N ALA A 289 -5.19 -21.19 -13.84
CA ALA A 289 -6.23 -22.19 -13.55
C ALA A 289 -7.55 -21.53 -13.09
N ASP A 290 -7.47 -20.49 -12.26
CA ASP A 290 -8.63 -19.70 -11.84
C ASP A 290 -9.19 -18.86 -12.99
N MET A 291 -8.32 -18.31 -13.86
CA MET A 291 -8.73 -17.61 -15.08
C MET A 291 -9.52 -18.52 -16.01
N ARG A 292 -8.96 -19.72 -16.28
CA ARG A 292 -9.63 -20.77 -17.06
C ARG A 292 -10.99 -21.14 -16.47
N LEU A 293 -11.04 -21.35 -15.15
CA LEU A 293 -12.27 -21.74 -14.45
C LEU A 293 -13.34 -20.63 -14.52
N LEU A 294 -12.94 -19.38 -14.30
CA LEU A 294 -13.82 -18.21 -14.33
C LEU A 294 -14.36 -17.94 -15.74
N VAL A 295 -13.52 -17.99 -16.77
CA VAL A 295 -13.96 -17.83 -18.17
C VAL A 295 -14.98 -18.90 -18.56
N CYS A 296 -14.71 -20.16 -18.23
CA CYS A 296 -15.62 -21.25 -18.55
C CYS A 296 -16.96 -21.10 -17.83
N LEU A 297 -16.94 -20.66 -16.56
CA LEU A 297 -18.15 -20.38 -15.82
C LEU A 297 -18.94 -19.21 -16.43
N VAL A 298 -18.30 -18.08 -16.72
CA VAL A 298 -18.96 -16.92 -17.33
C VAL A 298 -19.62 -17.31 -18.65
N PHE A 299 -18.94 -18.12 -19.47
CA PHE A 299 -19.52 -18.64 -20.70
C PHE A 299 -20.69 -19.59 -20.43
N CYS A 300 -20.63 -20.45 -19.41
CA CYS A 300 -21.76 -21.31 -19.03
C CYS A 300 -23.00 -20.50 -18.62
N GLU A 301 -22.81 -19.44 -17.84
CA GLU A 301 -23.91 -18.65 -17.26
C GLU A 301 -24.45 -17.57 -18.21
N SER A 302 -23.61 -17.05 -19.10
CA SER A 302 -23.92 -15.86 -19.90
C SER A 302 -23.38 -15.90 -21.33
N GLY A 303 -23.03 -17.08 -21.86
CA GLY A 303 -22.44 -17.23 -23.19
C GLY A 303 -23.31 -16.67 -24.33
N SER A 304 -24.64 -16.68 -24.17
CA SER A 304 -25.61 -16.12 -25.14
C SER A 304 -26.00 -14.66 -24.85
N GLU A 305 -25.52 -14.08 -23.74
CA GLU A 305 -25.80 -12.70 -23.35
C GLU A 305 -24.85 -11.73 -24.06
N PRO A 306 -25.20 -10.44 -24.21
CA PRO A 306 -24.27 -9.43 -24.71
C PRO A 306 -23.07 -9.27 -23.77
N TYR A 307 -22.00 -8.62 -24.25
CA TYR A 307 -20.78 -8.35 -23.50
C TYR A 307 -21.03 -7.85 -22.07
N ALA A 308 -21.97 -6.90 -21.91
CA ALA A 308 -22.35 -6.36 -20.60
C ALA A 308 -22.88 -7.43 -19.63
N GLY A 309 -23.61 -8.44 -20.11
CA GLY A 309 -24.09 -9.56 -19.29
C GLY A 309 -22.96 -10.50 -18.87
N LYS A 310 -22.00 -10.76 -19.77
CA LYS A 310 -20.78 -11.54 -19.48
C LYS A 310 -19.91 -10.86 -18.43
N LEU A 311 -19.69 -9.55 -18.59
CA LEU A 311 -18.96 -8.71 -17.64
C LEU A 311 -19.65 -8.70 -16.26
N ALA A 312 -20.98 -8.62 -16.24
CA ALA A 312 -21.77 -8.61 -15.02
C ALA A 312 -21.64 -9.93 -14.25
N VAL A 313 -21.72 -11.09 -14.92
CA VAL A 313 -21.52 -12.39 -14.24
C VAL A 313 -20.10 -12.54 -13.70
N ALA A 314 -19.08 -12.12 -14.45
CA ALA A 314 -17.70 -12.11 -13.97
C ALA A 314 -17.56 -11.28 -12.68
N ASN A 315 -18.18 -10.09 -12.65
CA ASN A 315 -18.19 -9.21 -11.48
C ASN A 315 -18.94 -9.81 -10.28
N VAL A 316 -19.97 -10.66 -10.46
CA VAL A 316 -20.61 -11.35 -9.32
C VAL A 316 -19.60 -12.26 -8.62
N VAL A 317 -18.80 -13.01 -9.39
CA VAL A 317 -17.78 -13.90 -8.82
C VAL A 317 -16.72 -13.09 -8.08
N LEU A 318 -16.24 -11.99 -8.67
CA LEU A 318 -15.23 -11.13 -8.04
C LEU A 318 -15.78 -10.42 -6.79
N ASN A 319 -17.03 -9.93 -6.82
CA ASN A 319 -17.68 -9.34 -5.66
C ASN A 319 -17.80 -10.33 -4.50
N ARG A 320 -18.10 -11.60 -4.78
CA ARG A 320 -18.11 -12.66 -3.77
C ARG A 320 -16.71 -12.95 -3.25
N TYR A 321 -15.73 -13.08 -4.14
CA TYR A 321 -14.33 -13.27 -3.75
C TYR A 321 -13.82 -12.16 -2.81
N HIS A 322 -14.22 -10.91 -3.05
CA HIS A 322 -13.87 -9.75 -2.23
C HIS A 322 -14.75 -9.56 -0.99
N SER A 323 -15.82 -10.34 -0.83
CA SER A 323 -16.75 -10.21 0.28
C SER A 323 -16.38 -11.16 1.42
N SER A 324 -16.30 -10.63 2.64
CA SER A 324 -16.09 -11.43 3.85
C SER A 324 -17.20 -12.47 4.15
N LYS A 325 -18.34 -12.41 3.43
CA LYS A 325 -19.44 -13.38 3.54
C LYS A 325 -19.18 -14.68 2.77
N TYR A 326 -18.14 -14.70 1.95
CA TYR A 326 -17.88 -15.74 0.97
C TYR A 326 -16.43 -16.26 1.09
N PRO A 327 -16.14 -17.45 0.55
CA PRO A 327 -14.78 -17.97 0.48
C PRO A 327 -13.83 -17.02 -0.25
N ASN A 328 -12.58 -16.98 0.20
CA ASN A 328 -11.53 -16.10 -0.31
C ASN A 328 -10.73 -16.73 -1.48
N THR A 329 -11.33 -17.62 -2.28
CA THR A 329 -10.71 -18.15 -3.51
C THR A 329 -11.75 -18.26 -4.63
N ILE A 330 -11.34 -17.96 -5.87
CA ILE A 330 -12.22 -18.02 -7.06
C ILE A 330 -12.83 -19.41 -7.19
N LYS A 331 -12.01 -20.46 -7.11
CA LYS A 331 -12.50 -21.84 -7.12
C LYS A 331 -13.56 -22.11 -6.06
N ALA A 332 -13.34 -21.72 -4.80
CA ALA A 332 -14.32 -21.99 -3.75
C ALA A 332 -15.62 -21.20 -3.94
N VAL A 333 -15.55 -19.96 -4.45
CA VAL A 333 -16.74 -19.16 -4.80
C VAL A 333 -17.55 -19.83 -5.92
N ILE A 334 -16.87 -20.31 -6.97
CA ILE A 334 -17.51 -20.95 -8.11
C ILE A 334 -18.22 -22.25 -7.70
N TYR A 335 -17.59 -23.06 -6.84
CA TYR A 335 -18.16 -24.32 -6.35
C TYR A 335 -19.02 -24.16 -5.09
N GLN A 336 -19.62 -22.99 -4.84
CA GLN A 336 -20.63 -22.84 -3.80
C GLN A 336 -22.02 -23.28 -4.28
N SER A 337 -22.72 -24.05 -3.44
CA SER A 337 -24.09 -24.50 -3.72
C SER A 337 -25.05 -23.33 -3.99
N GLY A 338 -25.82 -23.43 -5.07
CA GLY A 338 -27.03 -22.62 -5.29
C GLY A 338 -26.92 -21.47 -6.30
N GLN A 339 -25.73 -20.93 -6.61
CA GLN A 339 -25.59 -19.82 -7.58
C GLN A 339 -25.14 -20.28 -8.97
N PHE A 340 -24.23 -21.25 -9.05
CA PHE A 340 -23.57 -21.65 -10.29
C PHE A 340 -23.96 -23.08 -10.66
N SER A 341 -25.16 -23.26 -11.23
CA SER A 341 -25.69 -24.58 -11.62
C SER A 341 -24.80 -25.43 -12.55
N PRO A 342 -23.95 -24.86 -13.43
CA PRO A 342 -23.06 -25.61 -14.34
C PRO A 342 -22.00 -26.48 -13.64
N THR A 343 -21.70 -26.23 -12.37
CA THR A 343 -20.66 -26.95 -11.62
C THR A 343 -21.06 -28.39 -11.24
N TRP A 344 -22.35 -28.68 -11.12
CA TRP A 344 -22.88 -29.99 -10.68
C TRP A 344 -23.57 -30.79 -11.79
N ASN A 345 -23.92 -30.16 -12.91
CA ASN A 345 -24.60 -30.81 -14.04
C ASN A 345 -23.62 -31.29 -15.14
N GLY A 346 -22.31 -31.21 -14.90
CA GLY A 346 -21.25 -31.61 -15.83
C GLY A 346 -20.98 -30.63 -16.98
N MET A 347 -21.77 -29.56 -17.12
CA MET A 347 -21.59 -28.57 -18.18
C MET A 347 -20.26 -27.82 -18.04
N LEU A 348 -19.87 -27.43 -16.83
CA LEU A 348 -18.60 -26.75 -16.60
C LEU A 348 -17.42 -27.65 -17.00
N ASN A 349 -17.44 -28.94 -16.64
CA ASN A 349 -16.40 -29.88 -17.03
C ASN A 349 -16.26 -30.01 -18.56
N LYS A 350 -17.38 -30.01 -19.29
CA LYS A 350 -17.38 -30.02 -20.76
C LYS A 350 -16.77 -28.73 -21.34
N ARG A 351 -17.07 -27.56 -20.75
CA ARG A 351 -16.50 -26.28 -21.19
C ARG A 351 -15.00 -26.20 -20.90
N LEU A 352 -14.58 -26.67 -19.73
CA LEU A 352 -13.18 -26.78 -19.36
C LEU A 352 -12.38 -27.61 -20.38
N ALA A 353 -12.88 -28.78 -20.80
CA ALA A 353 -12.25 -29.58 -21.84
C ALA A 353 -12.17 -28.87 -23.20
N THR A 354 -13.21 -28.10 -23.56
CA THR A 354 -13.21 -27.29 -24.80
C THR A 354 -12.20 -26.15 -24.75
N TYR A 355 -12.01 -25.54 -23.58
CA TYR A 355 -11.01 -24.50 -23.37
C TYR A 355 -9.59 -25.05 -23.53
N ASP A 356 -9.29 -26.18 -22.90
CA ASP A 356 -7.97 -26.81 -22.95
C ASP A 356 -7.56 -27.28 -24.34
N SER A 357 -8.54 -27.70 -25.15
CA SER A 357 -8.31 -28.09 -26.54
C SER A 357 -8.22 -26.90 -27.51
N GLY A 358 -8.21 -25.66 -27.02
CA GLY A 358 -8.18 -24.45 -27.84
C GLY A 358 -9.49 -24.13 -28.57
N GLY A 359 -10.61 -24.73 -28.17
CA GLY A 359 -11.92 -24.60 -28.83
C GLY A 359 -12.68 -23.28 -28.56
N PHE A 360 -12.10 -22.36 -27.78
CA PHE A 360 -12.69 -21.05 -27.47
C PHE A 360 -12.48 -20.03 -28.61
N THR A 361 -13.00 -20.33 -29.80
CA THR A 361 -12.74 -19.53 -31.03
C THR A 361 -13.90 -18.64 -31.49
N SER A 362 -15.13 -18.92 -31.08
CA SER A 362 -16.31 -18.13 -31.48
C SER A 362 -16.33 -16.72 -30.85
N LYS A 363 -17.05 -15.78 -31.45
CA LYS A 363 -17.28 -14.43 -30.90
C LYS A 363 -17.69 -14.46 -29.42
N ASN A 364 -18.63 -15.32 -29.05
CA ASN A 364 -19.10 -15.43 -27.67
C ASN A 364 -18.04 -16.01 -26.70
N HIS A 365 -17.16 -16.90 -27.21
CA HIS A 365 -16.01 -17.41 -26.45
C HIS A 365 -15.02 -16.29 -26.15
N LEU A 366 -14.63 -15.53 -27.17
CA LEU A 366 -13.67 -14.43 -27.05
C LEU A 366 -14.21 -13.29 -26.18
N GLU A 367 -15.49 -12.93 -26.32
CA GLU A 367 -16.13 -11.94 -25.45
C GLU A 367 -16.18 -12.40 -23.98
N SER A 368 -16.29 -13.70 -23.70
CA SER A 368 -16.26 -14.20 -22.32
C SER A 368 -14.84 -14.11 -21.74
N ILE A 369 -13.81 -14.36 -22.54
CA ILE A 369 -12.41 -14.15 -22.14
C ILE A 369 -12.17 -12.67 -21.86
N GLN A 370 -12.59 -11.78 -22.77
CA GLN A 370 -12.41 -10.34 -22.61
C GLN A 370 -13.18 -9.80 -21.41
N ALA A 371 -14.42 -10.22 -21.20
CA ALA A 371 -15.23 -9.80 -20.06
C ALA A 371 -14.58 -10.17 -18.72
N VAL A 372 -13.96 -11.35 -18.63
CA VAL A 372 -13.21 -11.73 -17.43
C VAL A 372 -11.95 -10.91 -17.28
N LYS A 373 -11.16 -10.71 -18.34
CA LYS A 373 -9.96 -9.85 -18.28
C LYS A 373 -10.31 -8.43 -17.83
N ASP A 374 -11.36 -7.85 -18.39
CA ASP A 374 -11.87 -6.52 -18.05
C ASP A 374 -12.38 -6.46 -16.61
N ALA A 375 -13.12 -7.47 -16.15
CA ALA A 375 -13.57 -7.55 -14.76
C ALA A 375 -12.38 -7.64 -13.79
N LEU A 376 -11.38 -8.47 -14.14
CA LEU A 376 -10.14 -8.58 -13.39
C LEU A 376 -9.40 -7.26 -13.40
N ASP A 377 -9.33 -6.53 -14.51
CA ASP A 377 -8.73 -5.19 -14.62
C ASP A 377 -9.54 -4.09 -13.92
N GLY A 378 -10.69 -4.45 -13.33
CA GLY A 378 -11.49 -3.57 -12.49
C GLY A 378 -12.76 -3.03 -13.12
N LYS A 379 -13.07 -3.34 -14.39
CA LYS A 379 -14.33 -2.91 -15.01
C LYS A 379 -15.52 -3.59 -14.34
N ASN A 380 -16.34 -2.81 -13.66
CA ASN A 380 -17.52 -3.30 -12.94
C ASN A 380 -18.79 -2.54 -13.31
N ASN A 381 -19.76 -3.25 -13.89
CA ASN A 381 -21.05 -2.70 -14.33
C ASN A 381 -22.24 -3.08 -13.44
N ILE A 382 -22.01 -3.75 -12.30
CA ILE A 382 -23.04 -4.17 -11.34
C ILE A 382 -22.75 -3.71 -9.90
N GLY A 383 -21.71 -2.92 -9.67
CA GLY A 383 -21.33 -2.50 -8.32
C GLY A 383 -21.06 -3.67 -7.39
N SER A 384 -21.61 -3.64 -6.18
CA SER A 384 -21.36 -4.63 -5.11
C SER A 384 -22.36 -5.79 -5.08
N ARG A 385 -23.14 -6.00 -6.15
CA ARG A 385 -24.19 -7.04 -6.23
C ARG A 385 -23.58 -8.44 -6.20
N LEU A 386 -24.19 -9.34 -5.44
CA LEU A 386 -23.63 -10.65 -5.11
C LEU A 386 -24.43 -11.80 -5.71
N TYR A 387 -25.60 -11.51 -6.29
CA TYR A 387 -26.50 -12.51 -6.85
C TYR A 387 -26.94 -12.12 -8.24
N PHE A 388 -27.27 -13.12 -9.05
CA PHE A 388 -27.98 -12.92 -10.32
C PHE A 388 -28.91 -14.10 -10.61
N ASN A 389 -29.93 -13.87 -11.41
CA ASN A 389 -30.77 -14.92 -11.99
C ASN A 389 -31.54 -14.35 -13.20
N GLY A 390 -32.27 -15.20 -13.92
CA GLY A 390 -33.13 -14.80 -15.02
C GLY A 390 -34.16 -13.74 -14.59
N TYR A 391 -34.20 -12.62 -15.31
CA TYR A 391 -35.08 -11.48 -15.02
C TYR A 391 -36.53 -11.89 -14.91
N ASN A 392 -37.02 -12.76 -15.81
CA ASN A 392 -38.41 -13.21 -15.81
C ASN A 392 -38.78 -14.00 -14.55
N TYR A 393 -37.82 -14.63 -13.88
CA TYR A 393 -38.04 -15.38 -12.64
C TYR A 393 -37.99 -14.48 -11.40
N GLU A 394 -37.18 -13.41 -11.42
CA GLU A 394 -36.95 -12.56 -10.25
C GLU A 394 -37.72 -11.24 -10.25
N LYS A 395 -38.30 -10.81 -11.38
CA LYS A 395 -38.94 -9.48 -11.53
C LYS A 395 -40.02 -9.16 -10.49
N ASN A 396 -40.70 -10.17 -9.95
CA ASN A 396 -41.79 -10.00 -8.98
C ASN A 396 -41.36 -10.25 -7.52
N ARG A 397 -40.06 -10.46 -7.25
CA ARG A 397 -39.55 -10.82 -5.92
C ARG A 397 -39.07 -9.64 -5.08
N GLY A 398 -39.11 -8.42 -5.63
CA GLY A 398 -38.91 -7.18 -4.85
C GLY A 398 -37.48 -6.92 -4.36
N HIS A 399 -36.46 -7.39 -5.09
CA HIS A 399 -35.05 -7.17 -4.73
C HIS A 399 -34.69 -5.67 -4.70
N LYS A 400 -34.19 -5.21 -3.55
CA LYS A 400 -33.73 -3.82 -3.39
C LYS A 400 -32.43 -3.60 -4.16
N ASN A 401 -32.27 -2.44 -4.79
CA ASN A 401 -31.08 -2.05 -5.56
C ASN A 401 -30.72 -2.99 -6.72
N ALA A 402 -31.69 -3.75 -7.25
CA ALA A 402 -31.42 -4.66 -8.34
C ALA A 402 -31.14 -3.92 -9.66
N VAL A 403 -30.21 -4.44 -10.46
CA VAL A 403 -29.88 -3.93 -11.81
C VAL A 403 -30.19 -5.00 -12.83
N ARG A 404 -30.94 -4.63 -13.86
CA ARG A 404 -31.21 -5.52 -15.00
C ARG A 404 -30.17 -5.27 -16.08
N ILE A 405 -29.49 -6.33 -16.52
CA ILE A 405 -28.64 -6.31 -17.70
C ILE A 405 -29.11 -7.45 -18.58
N SER A 406 -29.66 -7.10 -19.75
CA SER A 406 -30.24 -8.05 -20.71
C SER A 406 -31.31 -8.95 -20.04
N ASN A 407 -31.16 -10.27 -20.07
CA ASN A 407 -32.09 -11.23 -19.49
C ASN A 407 -31.80 -11.57 -18.03
N HIS A 408 -30.82 -10.93 -17.40
CA HIS A 408 -30.47 -11.15 -16.00
C HIS A 408 -30.85 -9.97 -15.11
N LEU A 409 -31.25 -10.30 -13.88
CA LEU A 409 -31.38 -9.36 -12.78
C LEU A 409 -30.26 -9.65 -11.78
N PHE A 410 -29.55 -8.62 -11.34
CA PHE A 410 -28.45 -8.68 -10.38
C PHE A 410 -28.83 -7.95 -9.10
N TRP A 411 -28.54 -8.47 -7.90
CA TRP A 411 -28.86 -7.83 -6.62
C TRP A 411 -27.86 -8.11 -5.50
#